data_AF-A0A1M7SNR9-F1
#
_entry.id   AF-A0A1M7SNR9-F1
#
_cell.length_a   1.000
_cell.length_b   1.000
_cell.length_c   1.000
_cell.angle_alpha   90.00
_cell.angle_beta   90.00
_cell.angle_gamma   90.00
#
_symmetry.space_group_name_H-M   'P 1'
#
loop_
_entity.id
_entity.type
_entity.pdbx_description
1 polymer ?
#
loop_
_entity_poly.entity_id
_entity_poly.type
_entity_poly.pdbx_seq_one_letter_code
_entity_poly.pdbx_strand_id
1 'polypeptide(L)'
;MIFSKNTISSQQESRTLFPRALIQPEGSFRFSAEALLLASFVYDCENSCKDTSANVSANASTYEQKKKILNFADLGTGCGVIPFALFLLNQNNSKNKTPLLFADGYELIPDLCKAALKNALNLGFNEFFNIINLDLSKEFSALKKLQKPLSLQGLKQLHNKSLITNQYDFIVTNPPYRLSQCGKVPQSELRRIALFEERGSLKSFALFAKHKLKKQGALYCVYPTNRKDYLLNQLTELNLYPKRILHIYGNENKVAPFFLIEAINELPVKPSFLPPLTLYRNNCVTKEALDFCPFLSCNQKRN
;
A
#
# COMPACT_ATOMS: atom_id res chain seq x y z
N MET A 1 -17.11 -22.74 11.93
CA MET A 1 -17.96 -22.34 10.79
C MET A 1 -17.59 -23.18 9.59
N ILE A 2 -18.54 -23.93 9.02
CA ILE A 2 -18.31 -24.77 7.83
C ILE A 2 -18.50 -23.86 6.62
N PHE A 3 -17.41 -23.31 6.07
CA PHE A 3 -17.48 -22.68 4.75
C PHE A 3 -17.78 -23.77 3.72
N SER A 4 -18.84 -23.60 2.92
CA SER A 4 -19.20 -24.58 1.89
C SER A 4 -18.06 -24.72 0.88
N LYS A 5 -17.87 -25.93 0.31
CA LYS A 5 -16.86 -26.16 -0.76
C LYS A 5 -17.00 -25.17 -1.93
N ASN A 6 -18.23 -24.71 -2.20
CA ASN A 6 -18.51 -23.71 -3.23
C ASN A 6 -17.90 -22.33 -2.92
N THR A 7 -17.84 -21.93 -1.66
CA THR A 7 -17.25 -20.66 -1.23
C THR A 7 -15.73 -20.65 -1.36
N ILE A 8 -15.07 -21.77 -1.05
CA ILE A 8 -13.62 -21.89 -1.19
C ILE A 8 -13.22 -21.88 -2.67
N SER A 9 -13.99 -22.59 -3.51
CA SER A 9 -13.78 -22.62 -4.96
C SER A 9 -13.89 -21.23 -5.59
N SER A 10 -14.90 -20.44 -5.21
CA SER A 10 -15.10 -19.07 -5.74
C SER A 10 -14.05 -18.08 -5.25
N GLN A 11 -13.54 -18.25 -4.03
CA GLN A 11 -12.43 -17.44 -3.53
C GLN A 11 -11.14 -17.72 -4.29
N GLN A 12 -10.82 -18.99 -4.56
CA GLN A 12 -9.62 -19.36 -5.29
C GLN A 12 -9.64 -18.87 -6.74
N GLU A 13 -10.81 -18.89 -7.38
CA GLU A 13 -11.02 -18.26 -8.69
C GLU A 13 -10.77 -16.74 -8.63
N SER A 14 -11.34 -16.06 -7.64
CA SER A 14 -11.16 -14.61 -7.44
C SER A 14 -9.69 -14.24 -7.21
N ARG A 15 -8.93 -15.07 -6.49
CA ARG A 15 -7.50 -14.90 -6.27
C ARG A 15 -6.69 -15.11 -7.55
N THR A 16 -7.05 -16.10 -8.37
CA THR A 16 -6.39 -16.37 -9.66
C THR A 16 -6.62 -15.25 -10.66
N LEU A 17 -7.81 -14.65 -10.63
CA LEU A 17 -8.17 -13.52 -11.48
C LEU A 17 -7.74 -12.16 -10.90
N PHE A 18 -7.10 -12.11 -9.74
CA PHE A 18 -6.62 -10.87 -9.16
C PHE A 18 -5.57 -10.21 -10.10
N PRO A 19 -5.61 -8.88 -10.28
CA PRO A 19 -6.55 -7.92 -9.73
C PRO A 19 -7.77 -7.64 -10.64
N ARG A 20 -7.93 -8.35 -11.75
CA ARG A 20 -9.01 -8.13 -12.73
C ARG A 20 -10.41 -8.41 -12.18
N ALA A 21 -10.54 -9.32 -11.22
CA ALA A 21 -11.82 -9.66 -10.57
C ALA A 21 -12.24 -8.67 -9.46
N LEU A 22 -11.43 -7.64 -9.16
CA LEU A 22 -11.80 -6.65 -8.15
C LEU A 22 -12.99 -5.81 -8.59
N ILE A 23 -14.00 -5.79 -7.74
CA ILE A 23 -15.18 -4.94 -7.89
C ILE A 23 -14.75 -3.49 -7.69
N GLN A 24 -15.21 -2.63 -8.59
CA GLN A 24 -14.99 -1.19 -8.56
C GLN A 24 -16.32 -0.49 -8.91
N PRO A 25 -16.69 0.60 -8.22
CA PRO A 25 -17.88 1.38 -8.56
C PRO A 25 -17.81 1.91 -10.00
N GLU A 26 -18.95 2.00 -10.67
CA GLU A 26 -19.02 2.61 -12.00
C GLU A 26 -18.55 4.07 -11.97
N GLY A 27 -17.82 4.50 -13.00
CA GLY A 27 -17.26 5.86 -13.06
C GLY A 27 -16.03 6.11 -12.17
N SER A 28 -15.58 5.13 -11.38
CA SER A 28 -14.30 5.18 -10.65
C SER A 28 -13.09 4.98 -11.58
N PHE A 29 -11.88 5.32 -11.12
CA PHE A 29 -10.63 5.00 -11.84
C PHE A 29 -10.33 3.52 -11.66
N ARG A 30 -9.99 2.83 -12.75
CA ARG A 30 -9.36 1.51 -12.62
C ARG A 30 -8.04 1.71 -11.88
N PHE A 31 -7.79 0.90 -10.85
CA PHE A 31 -6.53 0.96 -10.12
C PHE A 31 -5.32 0.92 -11.06
N SER A 32 -4.27 1.60 -10.64
CA SER A 32 -3.09 1.83 -11.47
C SER A 32 -2.02 0.74 -11.24
N ALA A 33 -1.09 0.56 -12.19
CA ALA A 33 -0.02 -0.42 -12.05
C ALA A 33 0.92 -0.09 -10.88
N GLU A 34 1.02 1.20 -10.52
CA GLU A 34 1.75 1.73 -9.38
C GLU A 34 1.33 1.09 -8.07
N ALA A 35 0.03 0.79 -7.87
CA ALA A 35 -0.45 0.14 -6.65
C ALA A 35 0.10 -1.29 -6.50
N LEU A 36 0.13 -2.05 -7.59
CA LEU A 36 0.67 -3.42 -7.60
C LEU A 36 2.19 -3.43 -7.42
N LEU A 37 2.87 -2.49 -8.09
CA LEU A 37 4.31 -2.28 -7.96
C LEU A 37 4.67 -1.87 -6.52
N LEU A 38 3.90 -0.98 -5.89
CA LEU A 38 4.10 -0.58 -4.50
C LEU A 38 3.92 -1.75 -3.53
N ALA A 39 2.88 -2.58 -3.71
CA ALA A 39 2.69 -3.79 -2.90
C ALA A 39 3.89 -4.76 -3.01
N SER A 40 4.41 -4.93 -4.23
CA SER A 40 5.55 -5.82 -4.47
C SER A 40 6.85 -5.26 -3.89
N PHE A 41 7.06 -3.95 -4.01
CA PHE A 41 8.17 -3.26 -3.37
C PHE A 41 8.18 -3.40 -1.85
N VAL A 42 7.02 -3.25 -1.20
CA VAL A 42 6.85 -3.48 0.24
C VAL A 42 7.20 -4.93 0.59
N TYR A 43 6.66 -5.89 -0.16
CA TYR A 43 6.92 -7.30 0.07
C TYR A 43 8.41 -7.64 -0.03
N ASP A 44 9.10 -7.18 -1.07
CA ASP A 44 10.54 -7.37 -1.24
C ASP A 44 11.31 -6.69 -0.10
N CYS A 45 10.88 -5.49 0.30
CA CYS A 45 11.57 -4.73 1.33
C CYS A 45 11.53 -5.40 2.70
N GLU A 46 10.38 -5.95 3.09
CA GLU A 46 10.16 -6.66 4.35
C GLU A 46 10.84 -8.05 4.38
N ASN A 47 11.03 -8.67 3.22
CA ASN A 47 11.71 -9.97 3.11
C ASN A 47 13.24 -9.84 2.98
N SER A 48 13.75 -8.76 2.37
CA SER A 48 15.20 -8.53 2.18
C SER A 48 15.93 -8.14 3.46
N CYS A 49 15.23 -7.64 4.49
CA CYS A 49 15.86 -7.20 5.74
C CYS A 49 16.34 -8.35 6.67
N LYS A 50 16.22 -9.62 6.26
CA LYS A 50 16.55 -10.77 7.12
C LYS A 50 17.92 -11.43 6.87
N ASP A 51 18.67 -11.01 5.85
CA ASP A 51 19.95 -11.65 5.51
C ASP A 51 21.19 -11.01 6.21
N THR A 52 21.01 -10.02 7.09
CA THR A 52 22.15 -9.34 7.77
C THR A 52 22.26 -9.55 9.28
N SER A 53 21.42 -10.40 9.90
CA SER A 53 21.51 -10.73 11.33
C SER A 53 21.58 -12.23 11.65
N ALA A 54 22.01 -13.06 10.70
CA ALA A 54 22.25 -14.48 10.92
C ALA A 54 23.72 -14.76 11.32
N ASN A 55 24.10 -14.36 12.53
CA ASN A 55 25.27 -14.89 13.22
C ASN A 55 25.09 -14.78 14.75
N VAL A 56 24.05 -15.42 15.29
CA VAL A 56 24.01 -15.81 16.71
C VAL A 56 23.34 -17.18 16.84
N SER A 57 24.19 -18.14 17.25
CA SER A 57 23.94 -19.45 17.88
C SER A 57 22.80 -20.34 17.36
N ALA A 58 23.20 -21.42 16.70
CA ALA A 58 22.43 -22.65 16.59
C ALA A 58 22.29 -23.29 17.98
N ASN A 59 21.09 -23.21 18.55
CA ASN A 59 20.54 -24.16 19.52
C ASN A 59 19.03 -23.96 19.54
N ALA A 60 18.31 -24.65 18.65
CA ALA A 60 16.87 -24.59 18.57
C ALA A 60 16.26 -25.95 18.93
N SER A 61 15.88 -26.06 20.19
CA SER A 61 14.79 -26.94 20.63
C SER A 61 13.53 -26.66 19.80
N THR A 62 12.77 -27.70 19.46
CA THR A 62 11.47 -27.68 18.77
C THR A 62 10.40 -26.93 19.58
N TYR A 63 10.44 -25.60 19.52
CA TYR A 63 9.33 -24.73 19.87
C TYR A 63 8.66 -24.29 18.56
N GLU A 64 7.34 -24.49 18.44
CA GLU A 64 6.55 -23.87 17.36
C GLU A 64 6.76 -22.35 17.40
N GLN A 65 7.54 -21.82 16.46
CA GLN A 65 7.77 -20.38 16.37
C GLN A 65 6.46 -19.71 15.97
N LYS A 66 5.84 -18.99 16.92
CA LYS A 66 4.65 -18.17 16.64
C LYS A 66 4.92 -17.23 15.47
N LYS A 67 4.04 -17.25 14.48
CA LYS A 67 4.11 -16.38 13.30
C LYS A 67 4.10 -14.91 13.75
N LYS A 68 5.11 -14.12 13.35
CA LYS A 68 5.16 -12.68 13.64
C LYS A 68 3.90 -12.01 13.08
N ILE A 69 3.24 -11.17 13.86
CA ILE A 69 2.09 -10.37 13.40
C ILE A 69 2.59 -8.98 13.03
N LEU A 70 2.19 -8.46 11.88
CA LEU A 70 2.42 -7.07 11.47
C LEU A 70 1.08 -6.40 11.15
N ASN A 71 0.91 -5.19 11.65
CA ASN A 71 -0.24 -4.35 11.35
C ASN A 71 0.21 -3.23 10.41
N PHE A 72 -0.53 -3.00 9.33
CA PHE A 72 -0.26 -1.90 8.41
C PHE A 72 -1.50 -1.12 8.04
N ALA A 73 -1.30 0.11 7.56
CA ALA A 73 -2.37 0.93 7.02
C ALA A 73 -2.13 1.27 5.55
N ASP A 74 -3.22 1.37 4.79
CA ASP A 74 -3.23 1.86 3.41
C ASP A 74 -4.01 3.18 3.33
N LEU A 75 -3.30 4.27 3.05
CA LEU A 75 -3.89 5.61 2.98
C LEU A 75 -4.35 5.91 1.55
N GLY A 76 -5.67 5.98 1.36
CA GLY A 76 -6.30 6.05 0.04
C GLY A 76 -6.47 4.65 -0.56
N THR A 77 -7.04 3.72 0.22
CA THR A 77 -7.04 2.29 -0.15
C THR A 77 -7.91 1.97 -1.37
N GLY A 78 -8.83 2.86 -1.73
CA GLY A 78 -9.75 2.67 -2.84
C GLY A 78 -10.56 1.38 -2.67
N CYS A 79 -10.46 0.47 -3.64
CA CYS A 79 -11.12 -0.83 -3.60
C CYS A 79 -10.26 -1.95 -2.96
N GLY A 80 -9.13 -1.62 -2.30
CA GLY A 80 -8.30 -2.53 -1.50
C GLY A 80 -7.11 -3.17 -2.23
N VAL A 81 -6.62 -2.59 -3.33
CA VAL A 81 -5.62 -3.23 -4.21
C VAL A 81 -4.31 -3.55 -3.50
N ILE A 82 -3.72 -2.57 -2.79
CA ILE A 82 -2.41 -2.75 -2.14
C ILE A 82 -2.50 -3.81 -1.01
N PRO A 83 -3.48 -3.75 -0.09
CA PRO A 83 -3.62 -4.75 0.96
C PRO A 83 -3.79 -6.17 0.43
N PHE A 84 -4.66 -6.34 -0.58
CA PHE A 84 -4.95 -7.66 -1.11
C PHE A 84 -3.78 -8.23 -1.93
N ALA A 85 -3.04 -7.38 -2.67
CA ALA A 85 -1.80 -7.80 -3.31
C ALA A 85 -0.76 -8.27 -2.26
N LEU A 86 -0.61 -7.53 -1.16
CA LEU A 86 0.30 -7.91 -0.06
C LEU A 86 -0.10 -9.23 0.61
N PHE A 87 -1.39 -9.45 0.85
CA PHE A 87 -1.85 -10.72 1.40
C PHE A 87 -1.57 -11.89 0.46
N LEU A 88 -1.82 -11.74 -0.85
CA LEU A 88 -1.55 -12.77 -1.85
C LEU A 88 -0.05 -13.08 -1.98
N LEU A 89 0.80 -12.04 -2.01
CA LEU A 89 2.26 -12.23 -2.03
C LEU A 89 2.76 -12.96 -0.79
N ASN A 90 2.22 -12.64 0.40
CA ASN A 90 2.60 -13.30 1.65
C ASN A 90 2.08 -14.74 1.78
N GLN A 91 0.99 -15.10 1.08
CA GLN A 91 0.47 -16.47 1.05
C GLN A 91 1.25 -17.38 0.10
N ASN A 92 1.75 -16.85 -1.01
CA ASN A 92 2.47 -17.66 -2.02
C ASN A 92 3.91 -18.02 -1.62
N ASN A 93 4.38 -17.56 -0.46
CA ASN A 93 5.72 -17.88 0.01
C ASN A 93 5.74 -19.20 0.78
N SER A 94 6.35 -20.24 0.19
CA SER A 94 6.47 -21.57 0.80
C SER A 94 7.43 -21.62 2.01
N LYS A 95 8.13 -20.53 2.33
CA LYS A 95 8.95 -20.45 3.53
C LYS A 95 8.04 -20.10 4.70
N ASN A 96 7.90 -21.02 5.67
CA ASN A 96 7.10 -20.91 6.93
C ASN A 96 7.47 -19.72 7.87
N LYS A 97 8.06 -18.64 7.37
CA LYS A 97 8.57 -17.49 8.12
C LYS A 97 7.98 -16.13 7.68
N THR A 98 6.97 -16.10 6.80
CA THR A 98 6.26 -14.84 6.49
C THR A 98 5.43 -14.40 7.68
N PRO A 99 5.29 -13.09 7.94
CA PRO A 99 4.42 -12.60 9.00
C PRO A 99 2.94 -12.81 8.64
N LEU A 100 2.08 -12.87 9.66
CA LEU A 100 0.66 -12.67 9.49
C LEU A 100 0.40 -11.17 9.41
N LEU A 101 -0.32 -10.74 8.37
CA LEU A 101 -0.60 -9.32 8.15
C LEU A 101 -2.05 -8.98 8.51
N PHE A 102 -2.24 -7.83 9.16
CA PHE A 102 -3.54 -7.18 9.33
C PHE A 102 -3.48 -5.77 8.76
N ALA A 103 -4.53 -5.37 8.06
CA ALA A 103 -4.59 -4.14 7.29
C ALA A 103 -5.77 -3.26 7.71
N ASP A 104 -5.48 -1.98 7.93
CA ASP A 104 -6.50 -0.93 8.05
C ASP A 104 -6.48 -0.07 6.77
N GLY A 105 -7.53 -0.18 5.95
CA GLY A 105 -7.69 0.64 4.76
C GLY A 105 -8.42 1.95 5.05
N TYR A 106 -7.80 3.09 4.80
CA TYR A 106 -8.43 4.41 4.94
C TYR A 106 -8.91 4.91 3.57
N GLU A 107 -10.20 5.23 3.46
CA GLU A 107 -10.79 5.68 2.20
C GLU A 107 -11.85 6.77 2.42
N LEU A 108 -11.82 7.80 1.60
CA LEU A 108 -12.74 8.93 1.69
C LEU A 108 -14.11 8.61 1.07
N ILE A 109 -14.13 7.85 -0.03
CA ILE A 109 -15.32 7.59 -0.84
C ILE A 109 -16.07 6.36 -0.30
N PRO A 110 -17.32 6.50 0.18
CA PRO A 110 -18.07 5.38 0.76
C PRO A 110 -18.29 4.20 -0.19
N ASP A 111 -18.49 4.45 -1.48
CA ASP A 111 -18.72 3.36 -2.45
C ASP A 111 -17.45 2.56 -2.75
N LEU A 112 -16.27 3.18 -2.67
CA LEU A 112 -14.99 2.47 -2.70
C LEU A 112 -14.79 1.65 -1.42
N CYS A 113 -15.23 2.16 -0.25
CA CYS A 113 -15.20 1.39 1.00
C CYS A 113 -16.05 0.12 0.89
N LYS A 114 -17.27 0.22 0.36
CA LYS A 114 -18.16 -0.94 0.11
C LYS A 114 -17.53 -1.93 -0.86
N ALA A 115 -16.91 -1.44 -1.94
CA ALA A 115 -16.22 -2.29 -2.90
C ALA A 115 -15.03 -3.03 -2.25
N ALA A 116 -14.23 -2.36 -1.43
CA ALA A 116 -13.12 -2.96 -0.71
C ALA A 116 -13.59 -4.08 0.25
N LEU A 117 -14.67 -3.88 1.00
CA LEU A 117 -15.24 -4.92 1.87
C LEU A 117 -15.71 -6.14 1.07
N LYS A 118 -16.38 -5.93 -0.05
CA LYS A 118 -16.84 -7.02 -0.91
C LYS A 118 -15.66 -7.77 -1.54
N ASN A 119 -14.62 -7.06 -1.95
CA ASN A 119 -13.39 -7.65 -2.46
C ASN A 119 -12.66 -8.46 -1.38
N ALA A 120 -12.60 -7.97 -0.14
CA ALA A 120 -12.04 -8.71 0.98
C ALA A 120 -12.79 -10.03 1.20
N LEU A 121 -14.12 -10.02 1.17
CA LEU A 121 -14.93 -11.24 1.26
C LEU A 121 -14.66 -12.21 0.09
N ASN A 122 -14.66 -11.69 -1.14
CA ASN A 122 -14.42 -12.49 -2.35
C ASN A 122 -13.03 -13.11 -2.40
N LEU A 123 -12.04 -12.49 -1.76
CA LEU A 123 -10.67 -13.01 -1.68
C LEU A 123 -10.41 -13.82 -0.39
N GLY A 124 -11.36 -13.87 0.54
CA GLY A 124 -11.21 -14.53 1.84
C GLY A 124 -10.25 -13.81 2.80
N PHE A 125 -10.24 -12.48 2.77
CA PHE A 125 -9.41 -11.60 3.60
C PHE A 125 -10.20 -10.75 4.61
N ASN A 126 -11.50 -10.97 4.75
CA ASN A 126 -12.38 -10.16 5.60
C ASN A 126 -12.03 -10.20 7.10
N GLU A 127 -11.29 -11.21 7.57
CA GLU A 127 -10.81 -11.28 8.96
C GLU A 127 -9.47 -10.54 9.17
N PHE A 128 -8.77 -10.20 8.07
CA PHE A 128 -7.45 -9.56 8.08
C PHE A 128 -7.48 -8.11 7.60
N PHE A 129 -8.64 -7.63 7.13
CA PHE A 129 -8.80 -6.31 6.54
C PHE A 129 -9.97 -5.56 7.17
N ASN A 130 -9.69 -4.38 7.70
CA ASN A 130 -10.69 -3.40 8.11
C ASN A 130 -10.74 -2.24 7.11
N ILE A 131 -11.91 -1.61 6.99
CA ILE A 131 -12.10 -0.37 6.25
C ILE A 131 -12.51 0.75 7.20
N ILE A 132 -11.90 1.93 7.02
CA ILE A 132 -12.21 3.14 7.77
C ILE A 132 -12.59 4.21 6.75
N ASN A 133 -13.87 4.62 6.76
CA ASN A 133 -14.32 5.72 5.92
C ASN A 133 -13.98 7.06 6.58
N LEU A 134 -12.98 7.77 6.05
CA LEU A 134 -12.42 8.96 6.68
C LEU A 134 -11.84 9.96 5.68
N ASP A 135 -12.13 11.24 5.94
CA ASP A 135 -11.44 12.36 5.30
C ASP A 135 -10.18 12.72 6.09
N LEU A 136 -9.05 12.11 5.70
CA LEU A 136 -7.76 12.37 6.35
C LEU A 136 -7.40 13.87 6.32
N SER A 137 -7.77 14.62 5.28
CA SER A 137 -7.42 16.06 5.19
C SER A 137 -8.09 16.90 6.28
N LYS A 138 -9.33 16.58 6.64
CA LYS A 138 -10.10 17.28 7.69
C LYS A 138 -9.61 16.94 9.08
N GLU A 139 -9.30 15.67 9.34
CA GLU A 139 -8.80 15.24 10.65
C GLU A 139 -7.48 15.92 11.02
N PHE A 140 -6.55 16.08 10.07
CA PHE A 140 -5.28 16.79 10.36
C PHE A 140 -5.45 18.30 10.55
N SER A 141 -6.43 18.91 9.87
CA SER A 141 -6.78 20.31 10.10
C SER A 141 -7.30 20.53 11.54
N ALA A 142 -7.99 19.53 12.11
CA ALA A 142 -8.39 19.53 13.51
C ALA A 142 -7.21 19.26 14.47
N LEU A 143 -6.30 18.34 14.13
CA LEU A 143 -5.12 18.02 14.94
C LEU A 143 -4.13 19.20 15.09
N LYS A 144 -3.91 19.99 14.02
CA LYS A 144 -3.06 21.19 14.09
C LYS A 144 -3.55 22.21 15.14
N LYS A 145 -4.87 22.29 15.37
CA LYS A 145 -5.44 23.22 16.34
C LYS A 145 -5.37 22.72 17.77
N LEU A 146 -5.31 21.40 17.98
CA LEU A 146 -5.58 20.80 19.28
C LEU A 146 -4.33 20.45 20.10
N GLN A 147 -3.12 20.42 19.52
CA GLN A 147 -1.89 19.96 20.21
C GLN A 147 -2.10 18.66 21.03
N LYS A 148 -3.02 17.79 20.59
CA LYS A 148 -3.44 16.57 21.29
C LYS A 148 -3.16 15.35 20.41
N PRO A 149 -2.84 14.18 21.00
CA PRO A 149 -2.70 12.94 20.25
C PRO A 149 -4.00 12.59 19.53
N LEU A 150 -3.89 12.04 18.31
CA LEU A 150 -5.04 11.62 17.49
C LEU A 150 -5.81 10.49 18.19
N SER A 151 -6.89 10.87 18.89
CA SER A 151 -7.86 9.95 19.47
C SER A 151 -8.84 9.49 18.38
N LEU A 152 -8.85 8.18 18.10
CA LEU A 152 -9.74 7.55 17.13
C LEU A 152 -11.20 7.45 17.61
N GLN A 153 -11.53 8.01 18.78
CA GLN A 153 -12.83 7.85 19.45
C GLN A 153 -14.01 8.54 18.72
N GLY A 154 -13.77 9.39 17.71
CA GLY A 154 -14.80 10.17 17.00
C GLY A 154 -15.28 9.61 15.66
N LEU A 155 -14.75 8.47 15.18
CA LEU A 155 -15.04 7.97 13.83
C LEU A 155 -16.43 7.30 13.75
N LYS A 156 -17.32 7.89 12.94
CA LYS A 156 -18.77 7.60 12.92
C LYS A 156 -19.19 6.25 12.32
N GLN A 157 -18.33 5.55 11.59
CA GLN A 157 -18.64 4.21 11.06
C GLN A 157 -17.40 3.32 11.09
N LEU A 158 -17.44 2.33 11.97
CA LEU A 158 -16.40 1.32 12.16
C LEU A 158 -17.08 -0.04 12.03
N HIS A 159 -16.72 -0.81 11.01
CA HIS A 159 -16.91 -2.26 11.09
C HIS A 159 -15.81 -2.79 12.03
N ASN A 160 -16.21 -3.46 13.12
CA ASN A 160 -15.33 -3.99 14.16
C ASN A 160 -14.43 -2.97 14.88
N LYS A 161 -15.03 -2.15 15.77
CA LYS A 161 -14.33 -1.23 16.70
C LYS A 161 -13.16 -1.86 17.48
N SER A 162 -13.13 -3.17 17.71
CA SER A 162 -12.12 -3.82 18.54
C SER A 162 -10.80 -4.14 17.83
N LEU A 163 -10.66 -3.84 16.54
CA LEU A 163 -9.49 -4.24 15.73
C LEU A 163 -8.64 -3.06 15.21
N ILE A 164 -9.02 -1.81 15.49
CA ILE A 164 -8.25 -0.67 15.00
C ILE A 164 -6.91 -0.61 15.72
N THR A 165 -5.84 -0.64 14.95
CA THR A 165 -4.50 -0.62 15.50
C THR A 165 -4.11 0.82 15.87
N ASN A 166 -3.57 1.00 17.08
CA ASN A 166 -3.11 2.32 17.55
C ASN A 166 -1.82 2.79 16.85
N GLN A 167 -0.93 1.85 16.49
CA GLN A 167 0.32 2.10 15.76
C GLN A 167 0.64 0.97 14.77
N TYR A 168 1.10 1.35 13.58
CA TYR A 168 1.42 0.45 12.48
C TYR A 168 2.91 0.13 12.39
N ASP A 169 3.22 -1.11 12.01
CA ASP A 169 4.58 -1.54 11.66
C ASP A 169 5.03 -0.86 10.36
N PHE A 170 4.13 -0.74 9.39
CA PHE A 170 4.34 0.05 8.19
C PHE A 170 3.05 0.68 7.68
N ILE A 171 3.18 1.71 6.85
CA ILE A 171 2.08 2.41 6.20
C ILE A 171 2.42 2.50 4.71
N VAL A 172 1.42 2.28 3.86
CA VAL A 172 1.54 2.37 2.41
C VAL A 172 0.61 3.47 1.90
N THR A 173 1.03 4.14 0.84
CA THR A 173 0.15 5.11 0.15
C THR A 173 0.50 5.26 -1.32
N ASN A 174 -0.53 5.30 -2.16
CA ASN A 174 -0.47 5.75 -3.55
C ASN A 174 -1.31 7.04 -3.64
N PRO A 175 -0.75 8.20 -3.24
CA PRO A 175 -1.52 9.42 -3.09
C PRO A 175 -2.01 9.97 -4.43
N PRO A 176 -3.12 10.73 -4.45
CA PRO A 176 -3.42 11.58 -5.60
C PRO A 176 -2.29 12.59 -5.79
N TYR A 177 -1.69 12.67 -6.98
CA TYR A 177 -0.50 13.50 -7.24
C TYR A 177 -0.68 14.57 -8.32
N ARG A 178 -1.87 14.72 -8.95
CA ARG A 178 -2.12 15.83 -9.88
C ARG A 178 -2.40 17.10 -9.09
N LEU A 179 -1.74 18.19 -9.47
CA LEU A 179 -2.03 19.52 -8.95
C LEU A 179 -3.42 19.96 -9.41
N SER A 180 -4.23 20.51 -8.50
CA SER A 180 -5.53 21.11 -8.80
C SER A 180 -5.41 22.06 -9.99
N GLN A 181 -6.37 22.02 -10.92
CA GLN A 181 -6.43 22.89 -12.10
C GLN A 181 -5.38 22.65 -13.21
N CYS A 182 -4.57 21.57 -13.13
CA CYS A 182 -3.64 21.18 -14.19
C CYS A 182 -4.10 19.91 -14.93
N GLY A 183 -4.29 20.00 -16.26
CA GLY A 183 -4.69 18.88 -17.14
C GLY A 183 -6.19 18.79 -17.43
N LYS A 184 -6.62 17.80 -18.23
CA LYS A 184 -8.05 17.56 -18.51
C LYS A 184 -8.78 17.18 -17.22
N VAL A 185 -9.68 18.04 -16.76
CA VAL A 185 -10.53 17.78 -15.59
C VAL A 185 -11.50 16.64 -15.93
N PRO A 186 -11.47 15.50 -15.22
CA PRO A 186 -12.46 14.45 -15.41
C PRO A 186 -13.87 14.95 -15.06
N GLN A 187 -14.88 14.56 -15.85
CA GLN A 187 -16.28 14.91 -15.58
C GLN A 187 -16.82 14.24 -14.30
N SER A 188 -16.36 13.03 -13.99
CA SER A 188 -16.72 12.30 -12.76
C SER A 188 -16.06 12.93 -11.52
N GLU A 189 -16.85 13.21 -10.48
CA GLU A 189 -16.37 13.71 -9.20
C GLU A 189 -15.43 12.72 -8.50
N LEU A 190 -15.75 11.43 -8.55
CA LEU A 190 -14.89 10.36 -8.01
C LEU A 190 -13.49 10.40 -8.64
N ARG A 191 -13.42 10.68 -9.96
CA ARG A 191 -12.15 10.80 -10.68
C ARG A 191 -11.39 12.07 -10.33
N ARG A 192 -12.06 13.16 -9.97
CA ARG A 192 -11.39 14.38 -9.52
C ARG A 192 -10.75 14.18 -8.14
N ILE A 193 -11.49 13.62 -7.19
CA ILE A 193 -10.99 13.35 -5.83
C ILE A 193 -9.78 12.39 -5.85
N ALA A 194 -9.81 11.36 -6.70
CA ALA A 194 -8.71 10.39 -6.81
C ALA A 194 -7.46 10.92 -7.51
N LEU A 195 -7.54 12.07 -8.20
CA LEU A 195 -6.42 12.59 -8.98
C LEU A 195 -5.84 13.88 -8.41
N PHE A 196 -6.66 14.76 -7.85
CA PHE A 196 -6.26 16.09 -7.42
C PHE A 196 -5.99 16.18 -5.92
N GLU A 197 -4.93 16.90 -5.52
CA GLU A 197 -4.52 17.12 -4.12
C GLU A 197 -5.55 17.94 -3.27
N GLU A 198 -6.74 18.25 -3.80
CA GLU A 198 -7.76 19.10 -3.16
C GLU A 198 -8.31 18.55 -1.83
N ARG A 199 -8.37 17.22 -1.69
CA ARG A 199 -8.94 16.55 -0.50
C ARG A 199 -7.97 15.57 0.19
N GLY A 200 -6.70 15.62 -0.18
CA GLY A 200 -5.64 14.77 0.35
C GLY A 200 -4.29 15.23 -0.16
N SER A 201 -3.49 15.83 0.71
CA SER A 201 -2.14 16.28 0.35
C SER A 201 -1.11 15.25 0.80
N LEU A 202 0.02 15.18 0.09
CA LEU A 202 1.18 14.39 0.52
C LEU A 202 1.57 14.69 1.98
N LYS A 203 1.47 15.97 2.38
CA LYS A 203 1.74 16.41 3.75
C LYS A 203 0.79 15.79 4.77
N SER A 204 -0.50 15.67 4.46
CA SER A 204 -1.49 15.04 5.34
C SER A 204 -1.15 13.56 5.57
N PHE A 205 -0.74 12.84 4.52
CA PHE A 205 -0.39 11.42 4.63
C PHE A 205 0.95 11.22 5.35
N ALA A 206 1.94 12.07 5.09
CA ALA A 206 3.22 12.02 5.79
C ALA A 206 3.05 12.35 7.29
N LEU A 207 2.19 13.31 7.64
CA LEU A 207 1.82 13.60 9.04
C LEU A 207 1.11 12.42 9.70
N PHE A 208 0.14 11.79 9.02
CA PHE A 208 -0.49 10.56 9.52
C PHE A 208 0.57 9.50 9.81
N ALA A 209 1.47 9.28 8.84
CA ALA A 209 2.51 8.28 8.97
C ALA A 209 3.42 8.57 10.17
N LYS A 210 3.86 9.81 10.34
CA LYS A 210 4.67 10.22 11.50
C LYS A 210 3.97 9.91 12.84
N HIS A 211 2.67 10.16 12.94
CA HIS A 211 1.94 9.95 14.20
C HIS A 211 1.54 8.49 14.47
N LYS A 212 1.36 7.69 13.42
CA LYS A 212 0.80 6.34 13.53
C LYS A 212 1.81 5.22 13.26
N LEU A 213 2.99 5.51 12.72
CA LEU A 213 4.07 4.52 12.67
C LEU A 213 4.64 4.28 14.06
N LYS A 214 4.97 3.01 14.34
CA LYS A 214 5.86 2.65 15.44
C LYS A 214 7.22 3.34 15.24
N LYS A 215 8.00 3.45 16.32
CA LYS A 215 9.42 3.83 16.20
C LYS A 215 10.11 2.82 15.27
N GLN A 216 10.87 3.30 14.30
CA GLN A 216 11.49 2.48 13.24
C GLN A 216 10.51 1.75 12.31
N GLY A 217 9.21 2.09 12.36
CA GLY A 217 8.25 1.66 11.34
C GLY A 217 8.48 2.36 10.00
N ALA A 218 7.97 1.79 8.92
CA ALA A 218 8.25 2.25 7.56
C ALA A 218 7.04 2.91 6.88
N LEU A 219 7.26 4.04 6.21
CA LEU A 219 6.36 4.58 5.20
C LEU A 219 6.81 4.12 3.82
N TYR A 220 5.90 3.53 3.06
CA TYR A 220 6.09 3.17 1.67
C TYR A 220 5.18 4.04 0.79
N CYS A 221 5.75 4.64 -0.26
CA CYS A 221 5.02 5.54 -1.13
C CYS A 221 5.44 5.36 -2.59
N VAL A 222 4.49 5.52 -3.50
CA VAL A 222 4.77 5.77 -4.93
C VAL A 222 4.53 7.24 -5.24
N TYR A 223 5.46 7.87 -5.95
CA TYR A 223 5.36 9.31 -6.22
C TYR A 223 5.97 9.70 -7.57
N PRO A 224 5.49 10.77 -8.24
CA PRO A 224 6.07 11.24 -9.49
C PRO A 224 7.53 11.69 -9.33
N THR A 225 8.40 11.26 -10.23
CA THR A 225 9.84 11.56 -10.17
C THR A 225 10.12 13.05 -10.28
N ASN A 226 9.33 13.80 -11.04
CA ASN A 226 9.48 15.25 -11.18
C ASN A 226 9.13 16.05 -9.90
N ARG A 227 8.51 15.42 -8.90
CA ARG A 227 8.24 16.01 -7.57
C ARG A 227 9.03 15.30 -6.46
N LYS A 228 10.09 14.56 -6.80
CA LYS A 228 10.92 13.83 -5.85
C LYS A 228 11.47 14.74 -4.75
N ASP A 229 12.05 15.88 -5.10
CA ASP A 229 12.69 16.78 -4.11
C ASP A 229 11.66 17.35 -3.12
N TYR A 230 10.45 17.65 -3.60
CA TYR A 230 9.34 18.05 -2.75
C TYR A 230 8.98 16.95 -1.72
N LEU A 231 8.86 15.69 -2.17
CA LEU A 231 8.61 14.56 -1.26
C LEU A 231 9.74 14.41 -0.23
N LEU A 232 11.00 14.39 -0.67
CA LEU A 232 12.14 14.17 0.22
C LEU A 232 12.25 15.25 1.30
N ASN A 233 11.97 16.51 0.95
CA ASN A 233 11.93 17.61 1.91
C ASN A 233 10.82 17.42 2.95
N GLN A 234 9.59 17.07 2.51
CA GLN A 234 8.47 16.83 3.44
C GLN A 234 8.71 15.63 4.37
N LEU A 235 9.33 14.56 3.88
CA LEU A 235 9.68 13.41 4.71
C LEU A 235 10.72 13.80 5.77
N THR A 236 11.77 14.52 5.36
CA THR A 236 12.85 14.97 6.25
C THR A 236 12.32 15.92 7.34
N GLU A 237 11.46 16.88 6.99
CA GLU A 237 10.79 17.78 7.95
C GLU A 237 10.01 17.03 9.05
N LEU A 238 9.56 15.81 8.75
CA LEU A 238 8.76 14.98 9.66
C LEU A 238 9.57 13.87 10.34
N ASN A 239 10.90 13.85 10.20
CA ASN A 239 11.77 12.79 10.70
C ASN A 239 11.40 11.39 10.14
N LEU A 240 10.98 11.36 8.88
CA LEU A 240 10.86 10.15 8.06
C LEU A 240 12.07 10.11 7.12
N TYR A 241 12.96 9.14 7.30
CA TYR A 241 14.25 9.13 6.61
C TYR A 241 14.25 8.13 5.45
N PRO A 242 14.45 8.57 4.20
CA PRO A 242 14.54 7.69 3.04
C PRO A 242 15.62 6.61 3.21
N LYS A 243 15.23 5.34 3.03
CA LYS A 243 16.11 4.18 3.14
C LYS A 243 16.34 3.50 1.80
N ARG A 244 15.28 3.27 1.03
CA ARG A 244 15.33 2.63 -0.30
C ARG A 244 14.52 3.45 -1.30
N ILE A 245 15.09 3.69 -2.48
CA ILE A 245 14.44 4.39 -3.61
C ILE A 245 14.59 3.54 -4.86
N LEU A 246 13.48 3.22 -5.52
CA LEU A 246 13.42 2.45 -6.75
C LEU A 246 12.73 3.26 -7.85
N HIS A 247 13.49 3.66 -8.88
CA HIS A 247 12.92 4.35 -10.04
C HIS A 247 12.28 3.36 -11.00
N ILE A 248 11.09 3.70 -11.51
CA ILE A 248 10.32 2.87 -12.42
C ILE A 248 10.29 3.52 -13.80
N TYR A 249 10.69 2.78 -14.82
CA TYR A 249 10.78 3.23 -16.20
C TYR A 249 9.71 2.57 -17.05
N GLY A 250 8.92 3.36 -17.76
CA GLY A 250 7.90 2.84 -18.67
C GLY A 250 8.48 2.14 -19.91
N ASN A 251 9.66 2.54 -20.37
CA ASN A 251 10.42 1.86 -21.43
C ASN A 251 11.89 2.24 -21.28
N GLU A 252 12.77 1.53 -21.98
CA GLU A 252 14.18 1.89 -22.09
C GLU A 252 14.32 3.30 -22.67
N ASN A 253 15.32 4.05 -22.19
CA ASN A 253 15.66 5.40 -22.65
C ASN A 253 14.60 6.49 -22.42
N LYS A 254 13.57 6.22 -21.61
CA LYS A 254 12.60 7.24 -21.17
C LYS A 254 12.93 7.75 -19.77
N VAL A 255 12.42 8.94 -19.42
CA VAL A 255 12.45 9.42 -18.03
C VAL A 255 11.53 8.53 -17.18
N ALA A 256 11.98 8.17 -15.98
CA ALA A 256 11.15 7.45 -15.02
C ALA A 256 9.94 8.30 -14.61
N PRO A 257 8.69 7.94 -14.96
CA PRO A 257 7.53 8.75 -14.59
C PRO A 257 7.29 8.81 -13.08
N PHE A 258 7.65 7.75 -12.34
CA PHE A 258 7.49 7.65 -10.90
C PHE A 258 8.58 6.79 -10.27
N PHE A 259 8.67 6.86 -8.94
CA PHE A 259 9.54 6.03 -8.12
C PHE A 259 8.79 5.52 -6.90
N LEU A 260 9.30 4.42 -6.35
CA LEU A 260 8.87 3.83 -5.08
C LEU A 260 9.91 4.19 -4.02
N ILE A 261 9.45 4.50 -2.80
CA ILE A 261 10.31 4.89 -1.69
C ILE A 261 9.88 4.20 -0.39
N GLU A 262 10.86 3.73 0.36
CA GLU A 262 10.72 3.37 1.78
C GLU A 262 11.40 4.47 2.61
N ALA A 263 10.70 4.99 3.60
CA ALA A 263 11.24 5.92 4.59
C ALA A 263 10.99 5.41 6.02
N ILE A 264 12.00 5.47 6.89
CA ILE A 264 11.92 4.95 8.25
C ILE A 264 11.61 6.07 9.25
N ASN A 265 10.65 5.81 10.12
CA ASN A 265 10.27 6.73 11.18
C ASN A 265 11.33 6.80 12.28
N GLU A 266 11.82 8.01 12.56
CA GLU A 266 12.72 8.32 13.68
C GLU A 266 14.06 7.57 13.67
N LEU A 267 14.51 7.16 12.49
CA LEU A 267 15.82 6.55 12.34
C LEU A 267 16.56 7.18 11.16
N PRO A 268 17.48 8.11 11.42
CA PRO A 268 18.38 8.61 10.39
C PRO A 268 19.14 7.43 9.74
N VAL A 269 18.97 7.28 8.44
CA VAL A 269 19.64 6.25 7.63
C VAL A 269 20.13 6.86 6.34
N LYS A 270 21.19 6.27 5.77
CA LYS A 270 21.67 6.66 4.45
C LYS A 270 20.74 6.06 3.38
N PRO A 271 20.20 6.86 2.45
CA PRO A 271 19.38 6.33 1.38
C PRO A 271 20.20 5.46 0.43
N SER A 272 19.57 4.39 -0.04
CA SER A 272 20.09 3.51 -1.10
C SER A 272 19.20 3.61 -2.34
N PHE A 273 19.83 3.70 -3.51
CA PHE A 273 19.14 3.63 -4.79
C PHE A 273 19.19 2.17 -5.28
N LEU A 274 18.03 1.56 -5.43
CA LEU A 274 17.92 0.21 -5.98
C LEU A 274 18.13 0.23 -7.50
N PRO A 275 18.57 -0.88 -8.10
CA PRO A 275 18.62 -1.02 -9.56
C PRO A 275 17.26 -0.63 -10.17
N PRO A 276 17.22 0.24 -11.20
CA PRO A 276 15.97 0.72 -11.75
C PRO A 276 15.17 -0.41 -12.39
N LEU A 277 13.84 -0.32 -12.33
CA LEU A 277 12.95 -1.31 -12.94
C LEU A 277 12.36 -0.76 -14.24
N THR A 278 12.67 -1.40 -15.37
CA THR A 278 12.02 -1.12 -16.65
C THR A 278 10.82 -2.02 -16.86
N LEU A 279 9.62 -1.44 -16.99
CA LEU A 279 8.36 -2.18 -17.09
C LEU A 279 8.14 -2.81 -18.46
N TYR A 280 8.50 -2.11 -19.55
CA TYR A 280 8.25 -2.59 -20.90
C TYR A 280 9.49 -2.51 -21.79
N ARG A 281 9.67 -3.53 -22.64
CA ARG A 281 10.63 -3.56 -23.74
C ARG A 281 9.91 -4.08 -24.98
N ASN A 282 10.02 -3.37 -26.10
CA ASN A 282 9.31 -3.71 -27.35
C ASN A 282 7.79 -3.92 -27.17
N ASN A 283 7.14 -3.07 -26.36
CA ASN A 283 5.71 -3.15 -26.00
C ASN A 283 5.28 -4.41 -25.22
N CYS A 284 6.22 -5.24 -24.79
CA CYS A 284 5.98 -6.37 -23.90
C CYS A 284 6.44 -6.03 -22.48
N VAL A 285 5.73 -6.55 -21.46
CA VAL A 285 6.20 -6.46 -20.08
C VAL A 285 7.52 -7.22 -19.97
N THR A 286 8.53 -6.63 -19.33
CA THR A 286 9.84 -7.27 -19.16
C THR A 286 9.76 -8.44 -18.19
N LYS A 287 10.73 -9.36 -18.28
CA LYS A 287 10.82 -10.48 -17.33
C LYS A 287 11.10 -9.95 -15.93
N GLU A 288 12.01 -8.99 -15.81
CA GLU A 288 12.36 -8.36 -14.53
C GLU A 288 11.13 -7.72 -13.86
N ALA A 289 10.23 -7.09 -14.63
CA ALA A 289 9.01 -6.51 -14.10
C ALA A 289 7.99 -7.58 -13.65
N LEU A 290 7.90 -8.72 -14.33
CA LEU A 290 7.04 -9.83 -13.92
C LEU A 290 7.60 -10.56 -12.69
N ASP A 291 8.91 -10.74 -12.62
CA ASP A 291 9.59 -11.32 -11.46
C ASP A 291 9.43 -10.41 -10.23
N PHE A 292 9.55 -9.09 -10.42
CA PHE A 292 9.30 -8.10 -9.36
C PHE A 292 7.83 -8.00 -8.97
N CYS A 293 6.91 -7.95 -9.94
CA CYS A 293 5.48 -7.82 -9.70
C CYS A 293 4.70 -8.82 -10.56
N PRO A 294 4.41 -10.03 -10.04
CA PRO A 294 3.74 -11.09 -10.78
C PRO A 294 2.34 -10.69 -11.30
N PHE A 295 1.69 -9.75 -10.62
CA PHE A 295 0.37 -9.25 -10.99
C PHE A 295 0.37 -8.43 -12.30
N LEU A 296 1.53 -7.99 -12.81
CA LEU A 296 1.61 -7.32 -14.11
C LEU A 296 1.29 -8.25 -15.30
N SER A 297 1.34 -9.57 -15.09
CA SER A 297 0.91 -10.56 -16.09
C SER A 297 -0.53 -10.35 -16.55
N CYS A 298 -1.39 -9.76 -15.70
CA CYS A 298 -2.74 -9.39 -16.04
C CYS A 298 -2.86 -8.24 -17.07
N ASN A 299 -1.75 -7.65 -17.51
CA ASN A 299 -1.72 -6.61 -18.55
C ASN A 299 -1.18 -7.13 -19.89
N GLN A 300 -0.81 -8.41 -19.98
CA GLN A 300 -0.46 -9.01 -21.26
C GLN A 300 -1.68 -9.00 -22.18
N LYS A 301 -1.59 -8.29 -23.31
CA LYS A 301 -2.46 -8.57 -24.45
C LYS A 301 -2.19 -10.03 -24.80
N ARG A 302 -3.21 -10.88 -24.69
CA ARG A 302 -3.16 -12.19 -25.33
C ARG A 302 -3.09 -11.90 -26.83
N ASN A 303 -2.00 -12.29 -27.46
CA ASN A 303 -1.92 -12.33 -28.93
C ASN A 303 -2.99 -13.30 -29.46
#